data_AF-A0A8T4Q2M0-F1
#
_entry.id   AF-A0A8T4Q2M0-F1
#
_cell.length_a   1.000
_cell.length_b   1.000
_cell.length_c   1.000
_cell.angle_alpha   90.00
_cell.angle_beta   90.00
_cell.angle_gamma   90.00
#
_symmetry.space_group_name_H-M   'P 1'
#
loop_
_entity.id
_entity.type
_entity.pdbx_description
1 polymer ?
#
loop_
_entity_poly.entity_id
_entity_poly.type
_entity_poly.pdbx_seq_one_letter_code
_entity_poly.pdbx_strand_id
1 'polypeptide(L)'
;MATPVDVSLLAKLAPIFVFLVVFFGIYAVLSKIKILGVSKEINLVVSFVLGVIFMFTPGVSNVVIIVTPWLVILFLMIIVIVTLFLFVGVKESTVSKVFEESGVAWFLIIVVIIIFGFVLSQVYGPLIQQYTADGQPIEKQGVTYDIAKIIFNSKILTVALILVIAAQSIRLIAKNY
;
A
#
# COMPACT_ATOMS: atom_id res chain seq x y z
N MET A 1 17.81 1.49 -23.47
CA MET A 1 17.91 0.04 -23.74
C MET A 1 18.64 -0.57 -22.57
N ALA A 2 17.92 -1.15 -21.60
CA ALA A 2 18.54 -1.80 -20.46
C ALA A 2 19.20 -3.10 -20.94
N THR A 3 20.44 -3.32 -20.52
CA THR A 3 21.23 -4.50 -20.86
C THR A 3 20.47 -5.78 -20.47
N PRO A 4 20.37 -6.80 -21.35
CA PRO A 4 19.63 -8.05 -21.05
C PRO A 4 20.11 -8.77 -19.78
N VAL A 5 21.35 -8.51 -19.37
CA VAL A 5 21.97 -9.02 -18.14
C VAL A 5 21.37 -8.37 -16.88
N ASP A 6 21.03 -7.07 -16.91
CA ASP A 6 20.50 -6.35 -15.75
C ASP A 6 19.07 -6.77 -15.41
N VAL A 7 18.24 -7.02 -16.43
CA VAL A 7 16.83 -7.43 -16.23
C VAL A 7 16.74 -8.87 -15.71
N SER A 8 17.66 -9.73 -16.14
CA SER A 8 17.74 -11.14 -15.71
C SER A 8 18.12 -11.29 -14.23
N LEU A 9 19.10 -10.50 -13.76
CA LEU A 9 19.52 -10.54 -12.36
C LEU A 9 18.44 -9.96 -11.44
N LEU A 10 17.84 -8.83 -11.83
CA LEU A 10 16.72 -8.21 -11.10
C LEU A 10 15.50 -9.15 -11.03
N ALA A 11 15.19 -9.89 -12.09
CA ALA A 11 14.10 -10.85 -12.08
C ALA A 11 14.32 -11.99 -11.08
N LYS A 12 15.58 -12.42 -10.88
CA LYS A 12 15.93 -13.44 -9.87
C LYS A 12 15.91 -12.89 -8.44
N LEU A 13 16.20 -11.60 -8.25
CA LEU A 13 16.14 -10.94 -6.95
C LEU A 13 14.72 -10.43 -6.60
N ALA A 14 13.82 -10.35 -7.57
CA ALA A 14 12.46 -9.85 -7.36
C ALA A 14 11.75 -10.51 -6.17
N PRO A 15 11.76 -11.84 -5.99
CA PRO A 15 11.13 -12.47 -4.82
C PRO A 15 11.72 -12.01 -3.48
N ILE A 16 13.03 -11.79 -3.42
CA ILE A 16 13.72 -11.28 -2.23
C ILE A 16 13.31 -9.83 -1.95
N PHE A 17 13.18 -9.00 -2.99
CA PHE A 17 12.66 -7.64 -2.86
C PHE A 17 11.21 -7.61 -2.38
N VAL A 18 10.35 -8.49 -2.93
CA VAL A 18 8.96 -8.66 -2.48
C VAL A 18 8.93 -8.99 -0.99
N PHE A 19 9.74 -9.97 -0.57
CA PHE A 19 9.87 -10.33 0.83
C PHE A 19 10.27 -9.13 1.69
N LEU A 20 11.32 -8.39 1.33
CA LEU A 20 11.80 -7.25 2.11
C LEU A 20 10.76 -6.13 2.22
N VAL A 21 10.15 -5.73 1.11
CA VAL A 21 9.15 -4.65 1.10
C VAL A 21 7.95 -5.02 1.95
N VAL A 22 7.45 -6.25 1.82
CA VAL A 22 6.30 -6.72 2.60
C VAL A 22 6.67 -6.89 4.08
N PHE A 23 7.83 -7.46 4.38
CA PHE A 23 8.35 -7.61 5.73
C PHE A 23 8.45 -6.26 6.45
N PHE A 24 9.15 -5.29 5.86
CA PHE A 24 9.32 -3.96 6.47
C PHE A 24 8.02 -3.17 6.50
N GLY A 25 7.18 -3.28 5.46
CA GLY A 25 5.88 -2.62 5.43
C GLY A 25 4.97 -3.12 6.56
N ILE A 26 4.80 -4.43 6.68
CA ILE A 26 3.99 -5.05 7.74
C ILE A 26 4.60 -4.74 9.11
N TYR A 27 5.91 -4.89 9.27
CA TYR A 27 6.58 -4.59 10.54
C TYR A 27 6.38 -3.12 10.97
N ALA A 28 6.48 -2.17 10.04
CA ALA A 28 6.25 -0.75 10.31
C ALA A 28 4.81 -0.49 10.77
N VAL A 29 3.83 -1.10 10.09
CA VAL A 29 2.41 -1.00 10.44
C VAL A 29 2.15 -1.61 11.82
N LEU A 30 2.62 -2.84 12.08
CA LEU A 30 2.46 -3.52 13.37
C LEU A 30 3.12 -2.76 14.51
N SER A 31 4.29 -2.15 14.26
CA SER A 31 5.02 -1.36 15.27
C SER A 31 4.29 -0.08 15.67
N LYS A 32 3.51 0.52 14.76
CA LYS A 32 2.73 1.74 15.03
C LYS A 32 1.36 1.43 15.64
N ILE A 33 0.65 0.42 15.13
CA ILE A 33 -0.72 0.11 15.54
C ILE A 33 -0.76 -0.81 16.78
N LYS A 34 0.32 -1.55 17.07
CA LYS A 34 0.45 -2.45 18.24
C LYS A 34 -0.70 -3.46 18.40
N ILE A 35 -1.29 -3.90 17.27
CA ILE A 35 -2.46 -4.81 17.24
C ILE A 35 -2.18 -6.14 17.94
N LEU A 36 -0.97 -6.68 17.78
CA LEU A 36 -0.59 -8.03 18.23
C LEU A 36 0.18 -8.05 19.56
N GLY A 37 0.25 -6.91 20.27
CA GLY A 37 0.93 -6.79 21.55
C GLY A 37 2.11 -5.81 21.56
N VAL A 38 2.73 -5.66 22.74
CA VAL A 38 3.81 -4.68 22.99
C VAL A 38 5.19 -5.21 22.60
N SER A 39 5.39 -6.52 22.64
CA SER A 39 6.69 -7.17 22.40
C SER A 39 7.11 -7.03 20.93
N LYS A 40 8.20 -6.31 20.73
CA LYS A 40 8.81 -6.02 19.42
C LYS A 40 9.19 -7.30 18.67
N GLU A 41 9.52 -8.34 19.43
CA GLU A 41 9.93 -9.65 18.96
C GLU A 41 8.77 -10.36 18.23
N ILE A 42 7.56 -10.29 18.78
CA ILE A 42 6.36 -10.89 18.15
C ILE A 42 6.05 -10.18 16.83
N ASN A 43 6.12 -8.84 16.80
CA ASN A 43 5.89 -8.09 15.58
C ASN A 43 6.88 -8.46 14.47
N LEU A 44 8.15 -8.69 14.82
CA LEU A 44 9.20 -9.11 13.89
C LEU A 44 8.95 -10.51 13.34
N VAL A 45 8.61 -11.48 14.21
CA VAL A 45 8.34 -12.85 13.78
C VAL A 45 7.11 -12.92 12.88
N VAL A 46 6.03 -12.21 13.25
CA VAL A 46 4.79 -12.20 12.45
C VAL A 46 5.01 -11.53 11.10
N SER A 47 5.68 -10.38 11.07
CA SER A 47 5.97 -9.72 9.80
C SER A 47 6.89 -10.57 8.92
N PHE A 48 7.83 -11.32 9.52
CA PHE A 48 8.70 -12.24 8.79
C PHE A 48 7.89 -13.37 8.14
N VAL A 49 7.06 -14.06 8.91
CA VAL A 49 6.20 -15.14 8.39
C VAL A 49 5.29 -14.64 7.28
N LEU A 50 4.65 -13.48 7.47
CA LEU A 50 3.80 -12.88 6.44
C LEU A 50 4.60 -12.50 5.20
N GLY A 51 5.79 -11.92 5.36
CA GLY A 51 6.69 -11.62 4.24
C GLY A 51 7.01 -12.87 3.40
N VAL A 52 7.31 -14.00 4.06
CA VAL A 52 7.58 -15.28 3.37
C VAL A 52 6.35 -15.77 2.61
N ILE A 53 5.15 -15.72 3.22
CA ILE A 53 3.91 -16.14 2.55
C ILE A 53 3.62 -15.28 1.31
N PHE A 54 3.76 -13.95 1.45
CA PHE A 54 3.47 -13.01 0.38
C PHE A 54 4.50 -13.06 -0.76
N MET A 55 5.74 -13.47 -0.49
CA MET A 55 6.77 -13.73 -1.52
C MET A 55 6.30 -14.75 -2.57
N PHE A 56 5.50 -15.75 -2.17
CA PHE A 56 4.98 -16.77 -3.08
C PHE A 56 3.63 -16.39 -3.73
N THR A 57 3.07 -15.23 -3.40
CA THR A 57 1.77 -14.79 -3.91
C THR A 57 1.96 -13.95 -5.18
N PRO A 58 1.55 -14.41 -6.37
CA PRO A 58 1.83 -13.71 -7.63
C PRO A 58 1.25 -12.28 -7.67
N GLY A 59 0.07 -12.08 -7.09
CA GLY A 59 -0.57 -10.76 -7.01
C GLY A 59 0.27 -9.74 -6.24
N VAL A 60 0.88 -10.15 -5.13
CA VAL A 60 1.71 -9.26 -4.30
C VAL A 60 3.06 -9.02 -4.97
N SER A 61 3.64 -10.02 -5.62
CA SER A 61 4.86 -9.84 -6.40
C SER A 61 4.71 -8.77 -7.48
N ASN A 62 3.59 -8.77 -8.21
CA ASN A 62 3.29 -7.75 -9.21
C ASN A 62 3.12 -6.36 -8.59
N VAL A 63 2.45 -6.26 -7.43
CA VAL A 63 2.33 -4.98 -6.70
C VAL A 63 3.70 -4.44 -6.37
N VAL A 64 4.59 -5.24 -5.77
CA VAL A 64 5.91 -4.75 -5.36
C VAL A 64 6.77 -4.36 -6.56
N ILE A 65 6.75 -5.12 -7.65
CA ILE A 65 7.51 -4.78 -8.88
C ILE A 65 7.08 -3.41 -9.42
N ILE A 66 5.79 -3.10 -9.37
CA ILE A 66 5.27 -1.81 -9.85
C ILE A 66 5.51 -0.70 -8.82
N VAL A 67 5.38 -0.96 -7.51
CA VAL A 67 5.57 0.03 -6.44
C VAL A 67 7.04 0.42 -6.27
N THR A 68 7.97 -0.51 -6.46
CA THR A 68 9.39 -0.32 -6.15
C THR A 68 10.02 0.84 -6.90
N PRO A 69 9.84 1.00 -8.23
CA PRO A 69 10.36 2.16 -8.97
C PRO A 69 9.87 3.50 -8.40
N TRP A 70 8.59 3.61 -8.05
CA TRP A 70 8.02 4.83 -7.47
C TRP A 70 8.62 5.15 -6.10
N LEU A 71 8.83 4.12 -5.29
CA LEU A 71 9.45 4.25 -3.97
C LEU A 71 10.92 4.67 -4.10
N VAL A 72 11.66 4.10 -5.06
CA VAL A 72 13.05 4.50 -5.36
C VAL A 72 13.12 5.96 -5.81
N ILE A 73 12.22 6.40 -6.72
CA ILE A 73 12.17 7.79 -7.18
C ILE A 73 11.87 8.73 -6.00
N LEU A 74 10.92 8.37 -5.14
CA LEU A 74 10.55 9.15 -3.96
C LEU A 74 11.74 9.27 -2.98
N PHE A 75 12.42 8.17 -2.68
CA PHE A 75 13.61 8.17 -1.83
C PHE A 75 14.75 8.99 -2.43
N LEU A 76 15.00 8.84 -3.74
CA LEU A 76 16.01 9.63 -4.45
C LEU A 76 15.70 11.13 -4.36
N MET A 77 14.43 11.51 -4.54
CA MET A 77 13.98 12.89 -4.38
C MET A 77 14.21 13.43 -2.96
N ILE A 78 13.85 12.65 -1.93
CA ILE A 78 14.09 13.03 -0.54
C ILE A 78 15.59 13.24 -0.30
N ILE A 79 16.44 12.32 -0.76
CA ILE A 79 17.89 12.42 -0.61
C ILE A 79 18.41 13.67 -1.31
N VAL A 80 17.98 13.95 -2.54
CA VAL A 80 18.41 15.15 -3.28
C VAL A 80 17.99 16.42 -2.53
N ILE A 81 16.74 16.50 -2.05
CA ILE A 81 16.24 17.65 -1.28
C ILE A 81 17.06 17.84 0.01
N VAL A 82 17.27 16.76 0.78
CA VAL A 82 18.06 16.79 2.01
C VAL A 82 19.49 17.25 1.73
N THR A 83 20.11 16.71 0.68
CA THR A 83 21.47 17.06 0.29
C THR A 83 21.57 18.52 -0.15
N LEU A 84 20.58 19.04 -0.89
CA LEU A 84 20.51 20.45 -1.25
C LEU A 84 20.42 21.35 -0.02
N PHE A 85 19.60 21.00 0.97
CA PHE A 85 19.54 21.77 2.23
C PHE A 85 20.87 21.76 2.97
N LEU A 86 21.56 20.61 3.02
CA LEU A 86 22.90 20.53 3.61
C LEU A 86 23.91 21.40 2.85
N PHE A 87 23.87 21.44 1.51
CA PHE A 87 24.74 22.30 0.70
C PHE A 87 24.48 23.80 0.90
N VAL A 88 23.24 24.20 1.16
CA VAL A 88 22.87 25.59 1.50
C VAL A 88 23.35 25.97 2.92
N GLY A 89 23.95 25.03 3.67
CA GLY A 89 24.48 25.27 5.01
C GLY A 89 23.44 25.08 6.11
N VAL A 90 22.31 24.45 5.82
CA VAL A 90 21.32 24.09 6.83
C VAL A 90 21.90 22.98 7.70
N LYS A 91 21.90 23.19 9.02
CA LYS A 91 22.37 22.18 9.97
C LYS A 91 21.47 20.94 9.94
N GLU A 92 22.06 19.77 10.12
CA GLU A 92 21.36 18.48 10.20
C GLU A 92 20.18 18.51 11.20
N SER A 93 20.36 19.20 12.33
CA SER A 93 19.33 19.38 13.36
C SER A 93 18.09 20.14 12.90
N THR A 94 18.21 20.97 11.87
CA THR A 94 17.08 21.71 11.29
C THR A 94 16.35 20.83 10.29
N VAL A 95 17.08 20.02 9.52
CA VAL A 95 16.50 19.04 8.59
C VAL A 95 15.66 18.02 9.35
N SER A 96 16.17 17.46 10.46
CA SER A 96 15.41 16.50 11.28
C SER A 96 14.11 17.10 11.83
N LYS A 97 14.15 18.36 12.28
CA LYS A 97 12.96 19.08 12.76
C LYS A 97 11.90 19.26 11.68
N VAL A 98 12.30 19.52 10.44
CA VAL A 98 11.37 19.65 9.31
C VAL A 98 10.67 18.31 9.01
N PHE A 99 11.36 17.18 9.15
CA PHE A 99 10.71 15.86 9.01
C PHE A 99 9.84 15.47 10.21
N GLU A 100 10.11 16.04 11.38
CA GLU A 100 9.25 15.89 12.57
C GLU A 100 8.02 16.81 12.51
N GLU A 101 8.02 17.85 11.68
CA GLU A 101 6.83 18.66 11.46
C GLU A 101 5.70 17.82 10.86
N SER A 102 4.56 17.85 11.55
CA SER A 102 3.36 17.10 11.20
C SER A 102 2.97 17.28 9.73
N GLY A 103 3.16 18.48 9.15
CA GLY A 103 2.84 18.77 7.76
C GLY A 103 3.63 17.96 6.74
N VAL A 104 4.96 17.85 6.90
CA VAL A 104 5.82 17.12 5.96
C VAL A 104 5.61 15.62 6.09
N ALA A 105 5.50 15.12 7.32
CA ALA A 105 5.18 13.72 7.58
C ALA A 105 3.83 13.32 6.99
N TRP A 106 2.79 14.15 7.16
CA TRP A 106 1.46 13.92 6.57
C TRP A 106 1.49 13.96 5.05
N PHE A 107 2.20 14.92 4.46
CA PHE A 107 2.35 15.00 3.01
C PHE A 107 2.99 13.73 2.45
N LEU A 108 4.08 13.24 3.05
CA LEU A 108 4.74 11.99 2.66
C LEU A 108 3.80 10.79 2.78
N ILE A 109 3.03 10.69 3.87
CA ILE A 109 2.04 9.63 4.05
C ILE A 109 0.99 9.65 2.95
N ILE A 110 0.44 10.83 2.61
CA ILE A 110 -0.57 10.98 1.56
C ILE A 110 0.00 10.55 0.20
N VAL A 111 1.22 10.99 -0.14
CA VAL A 111 1.89 10.60 -1.39
C VAL A 111 2.07 9.09 -1.46
N VAL A 112 2.55 8.46 -0.38
CA VAL A 112 2.70 7.00 -0.30
C VAL A 112 1.35 6.30 -0.48
N ILE A 113 0.29 6.76 0.18
CA ILE A 113 -1.06 6.18 0.04
C ILE A 113 -1.57 6.29 -1.40
N ILE A 114 -1.34 7.43 -2.07
CA ILE A 114 -1.74 7.62 -3.48
C ILE A 114 -0.99 6.64 -4.39
N ILE A 115 0.33 6.48 -4.19
CA ILE A 115 1.14 5.53 -4.95
C ILE A 115 0.62 4.10 -4.74
N PHE A 116 0.40 3.68 -3.49
CA PHE A 116 -0.14 2.37 -3.20
C PHE A 116 -1.55 2.17 -3.79
N GLY A 117 -2.44 3.15 -3.67
CA GLY A 117 -3.78 3.10 -4.25
C GLY A 117 -3.75 2.98 -5.77
N PHE A 118 -2.87 3.73 -6.43
CA PHE A 118 -2.66 3.65 -7.88
C PHE A 118 -2.17 2.26 -8.30
N VAL A 119 -1.16 1.71 -7.63
CA VAL A 119 -0.62 0.38 -7.95
C VAL A 119 -1.62 -0.74 -7.66
N LEU A 120 -2.33 -0.67 -6.53
CA LEU A 120 -3.40 -1.62 -6.22
C LEU A 120 -4.51 -1.57 -7.28
N SER A 121 -4.88 -0.39 -7.76
CA SER A 121 -5.84 -0.23 -8.86
C SER A 121 -5.32 -0.86 -10.15
N GLN A 122 -4.03 -0.75 -10.47
CA GLN A 122 -3.48 -1.40 -11.67
C GLN A 122 -3.46 -2.94 -11.56
N VAL A 123 -3.09 -3.48 -10.40
CA VAL A 123 -2.96 -4.94 -10.22
C VAL A 123 -4.30 -5.63 -9.99
N TYR A 124 -5.17 -5.03 -9.17
CA TYR A 124 -6.45 -5.61 -8.79
C TYR A 124 -7.65 -4.99 -9.52
N GLY A 125 -7.49 -3.84 -10.18
CA GLY A 125 -8.56 -3.21 -10.97
C GLY A 125 -9.14 -4.12 -12.05
N PRO A 126 -8.33 -4.83 -12.86
CA PRO A 126 -8.85 -5.78 -13.83
C PRO A 126 -9.65 -6.92 -13.19
N LEU A 127 -9.24 -7.39 -12.00
CA LEU A 127 -9.99 -8.40 -11.25
C LEU A 127 -11.34 -7.84 -10.80
N ILE A 128 -11.38 -6.63 -10.26
CA ILE A 128 -12.62 -5.98 -9.82
C ILE A 128 -13.55 -5.68 -11.01
N GLN A 129 -12.98 -5.27 -12.15
CA GLN A 129 -13.73 -5.00 -13.39
C GLN A 129 -14.44 -6.24 -13.95
N GLN A 130 -13.85 -7.43 -13.81
CA GLN A 130 -14.51 -8.70 -14.18
C GLN A 130 -15.78 -8.96 -13.36
N TYR A 131 -15.85 -8.44 -12.13
CA TYR A 131 -17.04 -8.56 -11.28
C TYR A 131 -17.99 -7.36 -11.37
N THR A 132 -17.62 -6.29 -12.09
CA THR A 132 -18.36 -5.01 -12.08
C THR A 132 -18.77 -4.48 -13.44
N ALA A 133 -18.25 -5.02 -14.54
CA ALA A 133 -18.63 -4.65 -15.90
C ALA A 133 -19.64 -5.63 -16.52
N ASP A 134 -20.71 -5.08 -17.10
CA ASP A 134 -21.58 -5.77 -18.10
C ASP A 134 -20.82 -5.95 -19.42
N GLY A 135 -19.75 -6.75 -19.41
CA GLY A 135 -18.84 -6.91 -20.55
C GLY A 135 -18.39 -8.36 -20.73
N GLN A 136 -19.07 -9.04 -21.65
CA GLN A 136 -18.91 -10.43 -22.13
C GLN A 136 -19.11 -11.53 -21.06
N PRO A 137 -20.04 -12.48 -21.29
CA PRO A 137 -20.25 -13.60 -20.38
C PRO A 137 -19.07 -14.55 -20.55
N ILE A 138 -18.02 -14.38 -19.74
CA ILE A 138 -17.14 -15.51 -19.47
C ILE A 138 -17.98 -16.42 -18.59
N GLU A 139 -18.37 -17.57 -19.13
CA GLU A 139 -18.97 -18.68 -18.38
C GLU A 139 -18.06 -19.05 -17.20
N LYS A 140 -18.26 -18.38 -16.07
CA LYS A 140 -17.77 -18.83 -14.77
C LYS A 140 -18.96 -18.82 -13.83
N GLN A 141 -19.69 -19.93 -13.88
CA GLN A 141 -20.76 -20.23 -12.94
C GLN A 141 -20.15 -20.60 -11.59
N GLY A 142 -20.60 -19.93 -10.53
CA GLY A 142 -20.22 -20.25 -9.17
C GLY A 142 -20.80 -19.25 -8.19
N VAL A 143 -21.33 -19.73 -7.06
CA VAL A 143 -21.94 -18.91 -6.01
C VAL A 143 -20.99 -17.79 -5.54
N THR A 144 -19.68 -18.06 -5.50
CA THR A 144 -18.65 -17.06 -5.13
C THR A 144 -18.56 -15.91 -6.15
N TYR A 145 -18.76 -16.19 -7.44
CA TYR A 145 -18.76 -15.17 -8.49
C TYR A 145 -20.00 -14.27 -8.38
N ASP A 146 -21.18 -14.87 -8.15
CA ASP A 146 -22.43 -14.12 -8.00
C ASP A 146 -22.41 -13.26 -6.73
N ILE A 147 -21.91 -13.78 -5.61
CA ILE A 147 -21.71 -13.02 -4.37
C ILE A 147 -20.71 -11.88 -4.60
N ALA A 148 -19.59 -12.13 -5.27
CA ALA A 148 -18.61 -11.08 -5.57
C ALA A 148 -19.20 -10.01 -6.49
N LYS A 149 -19.95 -10.39 -7.53
CA LYS A 149 -20.63 -9.45 -8.44
C LYS A 149 -21.63 -8.56 -7.71
N ILE A 150 -22.34 -9.10 -6.73
CA ILE A 150 -23.29 -8.34 -5.90
C ILE A 150 -22.53 -7.39 -4.95
N ILE A 151 -21.54 -7.88 -4.19
CA ILE A 151 -20.83 -7.06 -3.19
C ILE A 151 -19.99 -5.96 -3.84
N PHE A 152 -19.36 -6.24 -4.97
CA PHE A 152 -18.52 -5.27 -5.68
C PHE A 152 -19.29 -4.40 -6.68
N ASN A 153 -20.60 -4.59 -6.85
CA ASN A 153 -21.39 -3.75 -7.75
C ASN A 153 -21.29 -2.26 -7.35
N SER A 154 -20.99 -1.38 -8.31
CA SER A 154 -20.82 0.06 -8.07
C SER A 154 -22.03 0.70 -7.35
N LYS A 155 -23.25 0.24 -7.65
CA LYS A 155 -24.47 0.75 -6.98
C LYS A 155 -24.55 0.28 -5.53
N ILE A 156 -24.23 -0.99 -5.26
CA ILE A 156 -24.28 -1.57 -3.91
C ILE A 156 -23.19 -0.97 -3.04
N LEU A 157 -21.98 -0.81 -3.57
CA LEU A 157 -20.88 -0.15 -2.86
C LEU A 157 -21.21 1.31 -2.50
N THR A 158 -21.87 2.03 -3.41
CA THR A 158 -22.32 3.41 -3.18
C THR A 158 -23.38 3.47 -2.07
N VAL A 159 -24.39 2.60 -2.11
CA VAL A 159 -25.42 2.53 -1.06
C VAL A 159 -24.82 2.15 0.29
N ALA A 160 -23.91 1.17 0.32
CA ALA A 160 -23.20 0.77 1.54
C ALA A 160 -22.38 1.93 2.13
N LEU A 161 -21.69 2.70 1.29
CA LEU A 161 -20.91 3.86 1.71
C LEU A 161 -21.80 4.95 2.31
N ILE A 162 -22.96 5.25 1.69
CA ILE A 162 -23.95 6.18 2.23
C ILE A 162 -24.47 5.71 3.60
N LEU A 163 -24.74 4.40 3.75
CA LEU A 163 -25.17 3.82 5.02
C LEU A 163 -24.12 3.97 6.12
N VAL A 164 -22.84 3.75 5.82
CA VAL A 164 -21.74 3.94 6.78
C VAL A 164 -21.61 5.41 7.19
N ILE A 165 -21.71 6.34 6.23
CA ILE A 165 -21.67 7.78 6.55
C ILE A 165 -22.87 8.16 7.43
N ALA A 166 -24.08 7.72 7.07
CA ALA A 166 -25.28 7.98 7.87
C ALA A 166 -25.16 7.42 9.28
N ALA A 167 -24.68 6.18 9.43
CA ALA A 167 -24.47 5.55 10.74
C ALA A 167 -23.46 6.32 11.60
N GLN A 168 -22.34 6.77 11.02
CA GLN A 168 -21.35 7.56 11.75
C GLN A 168 -21.88 8.95 12.09
N SER A 169 -22.64 9.59 11.21
CA SER A 169 -23.31 10.87 11.48
C SER A 169 -24.28 10.76 12.66
N ILE A 170 -25.14 9.73 12.67
CA ILE A 170 -26.07 9.48 13.79
C ILE A 170 -25.30 9.24 15.08
N ARG A 171 -24.25 8.42 15.05
CA ARG A 171 -23.42 8.15 16.23
C ARG A 171 -22.77 9.42 16.78
N LEU A 172 -22.35 10.34 15.91
CA LEU A 172 -21.71 11.59 16.31
C LEU A 172 -22.71 12.55 16.96
N ILE A 173 -23.94 12.62 16.40
CA ILE A 173 -25.04 13.39 16.99
C ILE A 173 -25.46 12.81 18.35
N ALA A 174 -25.62 11.49 18.42
CA ALA A 174 -26.03 10.79 19.65
C ALA A 174 -24.99 10.86 20.77
N LYS A 175 -23.71 11.15 20.46
CA LYS A 175 -22.66 11.34 21.47
C LYS A 175 -22.67 12.74 22.08
N ASN A 176 -23.31 13.72 21.43
CA ASN A 176 -23.41 15.11 21.88
C ASN A 176 -24.74 15.43 22.58
N TYR A 177 -25.61 14.44 22.76
CA TYR A 177 -26.79 14.46 23.63
C TYR A 177 -26.55 13.54 24.83
#